data_AF-A0AAV5UDW5-F1
#
_entry.id   AF-A0AAV5UDW5-F1
#
_cell.length_a   1.000
_cell.length_b   1.000
_cell.length_c   1.000
_cell.angle_alpha   90.00
_cell.angle_beta   90.00
_cell.angle_gamma   90.00
#
_symmetry.space_group_name_H-M   'P 1'
#
loop_
_entity.id
_entity.type
_entity.pdbx_description
1 polymer ?
#
loop_
_entity_poly.entity_id
_entity_poly.type
_entity_poly.pdbx_seq_one_letter_code
_entity_poly.pdbx_strand_id
1 'polypeptide(L)'
;MGVTLARMVAKGASYPLSLESCDLGRPLADHIDALVAISGANYGLCMWLMAGISQFPSCGQEGFAPGHCGRQKASYGACMDDMADPCEVEEYSGVLQRVNARDEKEASFVASLWSNADEVIGRNNMVWGRRTSLVPGSDLTHAYEGYRHSETKDETAAAQLSLVRDHTLSGGRASR
;
A
#
# COMPACT_ATOMS: atom_id res chain seq x y z
N MET A 1 -5.10 7.02 3.91
CA MET A 1 -5.32 6.56 2.51
C MET A 1 -4.57 7.37 1.46
N GLY A 2 -3.57 8.20 1.81
CA GLY A 2 -2.93 9.10 0.85
C GLY A 2 -2.39 8.40 -0.39
N VAL A 3 -1.60 7.34 -0.22
CA VAL A 3 -1.05 6.53 -1.34
C VAL A 3 -2.17 5.95 -2.21
N THR A 4 -3.17 5.31 -1.61
CA THR A 4 -4.29 4.72 -2.36
C THR A 4 -5.02 5.76 -3.20
N LEU A 5 -5.36 6.92 -2.63
CA LEU A 5 -6.06 7.98 -3.35
C LEU A 5 -5.20 8.57 -4.47
N ALA A 6 -3.90 8.79 -4.23
CA ALA A 6 -2.99 9.26 -5.27
C ALA A 6 -2.90 8.28 -6.44
N ARG A 7 -2.86 6.97 -6.17
CA ARG A 7 -2.88 5.93 -7.20
C ARG A 7 -4.19 5.91 -7.97
N MET A 8 -5.33 6.05 -7.29
CA MET A 8 -6.64 6.14 -7.95
C MET A 8 -6.69 7.31 -8.92
N VAL A 9 -6.21 8.49 -8.50
CA VAL A 9 -6.14 9.69 -9.34
C VAL A 9 -5.17 9.50 -10.51
N ALA A 10 -3.99 8.94 -10.26
CA ALA A 10 -3.00 8.67 -11.31
C ALA A 10 -3.55 7.74 -12.40
N LYS A 11 -4.32 6.72 -12.00
CA LYS A 11 -4.93 5.76 -12.94
C LYS A 11 -6.25 6.23 -13.52
N GLY A 12 -6.91 7.22 -12.92
CA GLY A 12 -8.27 7.60 -13.26
C GLY A 12 -9.25 6.42 -13.17
N ALA A 13 -10.28 6.46 -14.00
CA ALA A 13 -11.44 5.57 -14.07
C ALA A 13 -12.56 5.85 -13.06
N SER A 14 -13.71 5.21 -13.30
CA SER A 14 -14.86 5.26 -12.41
C SER A 14 -14.78 4.17 -11.34
N TYR A 15 -14.94 4.58 -10.09
CA TYR A 15 -14.94 3.71 -8.92
C TYR A 15 -16.37 3.65 -8.36
N PRO A 16 -17.06 2.51 -8.48
CA PRO A 16 -18.35 2.33 -7.83
C PRO A 16 -18.13 2.20 -6.32
N LEU A 17 -18.68 3.15 -5.56
CA LEU A 17 -18.80 3.11 -4.11
C LEU A 17 -20.26 2.81 -3.74
N SER A 18 -20.50 2.49 -2.48
CA SER A 18 -21.78 2.08 -1.93
C SER A 18 -22.85 3.16 -2.02
N LEU A 19 -22.48 4.43 -1.94
CA LEU A 19 -23.39 5.57 -2.00
C LEU A 19 -23.41 6.25 -3.38
N GLU A 20 -22.30 6.24 -4.10
CA GLU A 20 -22.16 6.92 -5.38
C GLU A 20 -21.04 6.31 -6.24
N SER A 21 -21.07 6.59 -7.55
CA SER A 21 -19.94 6.30 -8.43
C SER A 21 -19.06 7.54 -8.51
N CYS A 22 -17.77 7.40 -8.21
CA CYS A 22 -16.79 8.47 -8.35
C CYS A 22 -16.03 8.31 -9.67
N ASP A 23 -16.28 9.20 -10.63
CA ASP A 23 -15.52 9.22 -11.89
C ASP A 23 -14.31 10.15 -11.79
N LEU A 24 -13.12 9.56 -11.80
CA LEU A 24 -11.85 10.29 -11.76
C LEU A 24 -11.35 10.69 -13.17
N GLY A 25 -12.11 10.35 -14.22
CA GLY A 25 -11.78 10.69 -15.59
C GLY A 25 -10.63 9.84 -16.16
N ARG A 26 -9.89 10.42 -17.10
CA ARG A 26 -8.79 9.73 -17.79
C ARG A 26 -7.56 9.57 -16.88
N PRO A 27 -6.75 8.52 -17.07
CA PRO A 27 -5.48 8.37 -16.36
C PRO A 27 -4.59 9.60 -16.54
N LEU A 28 -3.88 9.97 -15.47
CA LEU A 28 -2.87 11.02 -15.44
C LEU A 28 -1.43 10.48 -15.42
N ALA A 29 -1.25 9.16 -15.43
CA ALA A 29 0.06 8.51 -15.33
C ALA A 29 1.11 9.07 -16.31
N ASP A 30 0.72 9.37 -17.55
CA ASP A 30 1.59 9.95 -18.58
C ASP A 30 2.05 11.39 -18.29
N HIS A 31 1.46 12.02 -17.27
CA HIS A 31 1.80 13.36 -16.80
C HIS A 31 2.49 13.36 -15.43
N ILE A 32 2.71 12.18 -14.83
CA ILE A 32 3.37 12.03 -13.54
C ILE A 32 4.76 11.45 -13.80
N ASP A 33 5.78 12.26 -13.55
CA ASP A 33 7.18 11.83 -13.68
C ASP A 33 7.55 10.79 -12.61
N ALA A 34 7.30 11.11 -11.33
CA ALA A 34 7.62 10.23 -10.21
C ALA A 34 6.47 10.12 -9.21
N LEU A 35 6.18 8.90 -8.77
CA LEU A 35 5.32 8.59 -7.62
C LEU A 35 6.15 7.91 -6.52
N VAL A 36 6.30 8.58 -5.38
CA VAL A 36 6.94 8.01 -4.18
C VAL A 36 5.86 7.60 -3.18
N ALA A 37 5.55 6.31 -3.13
CA ALA A 37 4.60 5.71 -2.22
C ALA A 37 5.29 5.34 -0.90
N ILE A 38 4.92 6.03 0.19
CA ILE A 38 5.52 5.83 1.51
C ILE A 38 4.48 5.23 2.45
N SER A 39 4.77 4.07 3.03
CA SER A 39 3.90 3.40 4.01
C SER A 39 2.44 3.26 3.53
N GLY A 40 2.28 2.86 2.26
CA GLY A 40 0.97 2.58 1.67
C GLY A 40 0.34 1.30 2.22
N ALA A 41 -0.99 1.21 2.22
CA ALA A 41 -1.71 -0.01 2.58
C ALA A 41 -2.42 -0.60 1.35
N ASN A 42 -1.65 -0.92 0.32
CA ASN A 42 -2.14 -1.33 -1.00
C ASN A 42 -2.78 -2.73 -0.99
N TYR A 43 -2.51 -3.55 0.02
CA TYR A 43 -3.11 -4.89 0.18
C TYR A 43 -3.97 -5.00 1.45
N GLY A 44 -4.26 -3.87 2.11
CA GLY A 44 -5.05 -3.77 3.33
C GLY A 44 -4.19 -3.61 4.59
N LEU A 45 -4.83 -3.67 5.76
CA LEU A 45 -4.17 -3.60 7.06
C LEU A 45 -4.70 -4.70 7.98
N CYS A 46 -3.80 -5.53 8.52
CA CYS A 46 -4.18 -6.64 9.39
C CYS A 46 -4.87 -6.19 10.68
N MET A 47 -4.57 -4.97 11.17
CA MET A 47 -5.19 -4.42 12.39
C MET A 47 -6.72 -4.44 12.31
N TRP A 48 -7.30 -4.34 11.11
CA TRP A 48 -8.75 -4.33 10.94
C TRP A 48 -9.42 -5.68 11.19
N LEU A 49 -8.65 -6.75 11.39
CA LEU A 49 -9.14 -8.04 11.89
C LEU A 49 -9.22 -8.08 13.43
N MET A 50 -8.77 -7.05 14.14
CA MET A 50 -8.87 -6.99 15.60
C MET A 50 -10.33 -6.76 16.03
N ALA A 51 -10.76 -7.54 17.02
CA ALA A 51 -12.06 -7.38 17.64
C ALA A 51 -12.20 -5.98 18.26
N GLY A 52 -13.37 -5.37 18.09
CA GLY A 52 -13.68 -4.04 18.64
C GLY A 52 -13.38 -2.87 17.71
N ILE A 53 -12.54 -3.04 16.68
CA ILE A 53 -12.29 -1.98 15.67
C ILE A 53 -12.73 -2.36 14.26
N SER A 54 -13.04 -3.63 13.99
CA SER A 54 -13.47 -4.11 12.66
C SER A 54 -14.75 -3.47 12.11
N GLN A 55 -15.49 -2.72 12.94
CA GLN A 55 -16.74 -2.04 12.56
C GLN A 55 -16.51 -0.65 11.96
N PHE A 56 -15.29 -0.10 12.02
CA PHE A 56 -15.03 1.22 11.44
C PHE A 56 -15.13 1.18 9.91
N PRO A 57 -15.64 2.25 9.26
CA PRO A 57 -15.73 2.28 7.79
C PRO A 57 -14.39 2.02 7.08
N SER A 58 -13.28 2.43 7.69
CA SER A 58 -11.91 2.17 7.17
C SER A 58 -11.53 0.69 7.15
N CYS A 59 -12.26 -0.19 7.84
CA CYS A 59 -12.07 -1.63 7.85
C CYS A 59 -12.82 -2.35 6.73
N GLY A 60 -13.68 -1.64 6.00
CA GLY A 60 -14.59 -2.21 5.01
C GLY A 60 -14.04 -2.24 3.58
N GLN A 61 -14.96 -2.52 2.65
CA GLN A 61 -14.68 -2.66 1.21
C GLN A 61 -14.23 -1.37 0.51
N GLU A 62 -14.50 -0.22 1.11
CA GLU A 62 -14.05 1.10 0.64
C GLU A 62 -12.84 1.62 1.43
N GLY A 63 -12.38 0.86 2.41
CA GLY A 63 -11.22 1.16 3.24
C GLY A 63 -10.06 0.23 2.94
N PHE A 64 -9.58 -0.44 3.98
CA PHE A 64 -8.38 -1.27 3.96
C PHE A 64 -8.62 -2.68 4.48
N ALA A 65 -9.83 -3.22 4.31
CA ALA A 65 -10.10 -4.62 4.60
C ALA A 65 -8.98 -5.50 4.00
N PRO A 66 -8.25 -6.30 4.81
CA PRO A 66 -7.18 -7.16 4.30
C PRO A 66 -7.72 -8.44 3.66
N GLY A 67 -9.03 -8.70 3.75
CA GLY A 67 -9.65 -9.94 3.28
C GLY A 67 -9.21 -11.15 4.10
N HIS A 68 -9.30 -12.33 3.50
CA HIS A 68 -8.86 -13.58 4.12
C HIS A 68 -8.10 -14.48 3.14
N CYS A 69 -7.25 -15.32 3.71
CA CYS A 69 -6.38 -16.24 3.00
C CYS A 69 -7.01 -17.63 2.92
N GLY A 70 -7.63 -17.95 1.78
CA GLY A 70 -8.37 -19.21 1.58
C GLY A 70 -9.37 -19.50 2.71
N ARG A 71 -9.43 -20.75 3.18
CA ARG A 71 -10.34 -21.20 4.24
C ARG A 71 -9.87 -20.91 5.67
N GLN A 72 -8.72 -20.26 5.84
CA GLN A 72 -8.22 -19.96 7.18
C GLN A 72 -9.09 -18.90 7.86
N LYS A 73 -9.35 -19.08 9.15
CA LYS A 73 -10.04 -18.06 9.93
C LYS A 73 -9.16 -16.80 10.00
N ALA A 74 -9.63 -15.72 9.40
CA ALA A 74 -8.91 -14.45 9.41
C ALA A 74 -8.66 -13.99 10.85
N SER A 75 -7.39 -13.75 11.19
CA SER A 75 -6.99 -13.21 12.49
C SER A 75 -5.83 -12.23 12.29
N TYR A 76 -5.67 -11.30 13.24
CA TYR A 76 -4.60 -10.32 13.20
C TYR A 76 -3.21 -10.95 13.07
N GLY A 77 -2.94 -12.03 13.82
CA GLY A 77 -1.67 -12.75 13.77
C GLY A 77 -1.44 -13.42 12.41
N ALA A 78 -2.39 -14.26 11.98
CA ALA A 78 -2.28 -15.00 10.71
C ALA A 78 -2.11 -14.06 9.50
N CYS A 79 -2.74 -12.89 9.54
CA CYS A 79 -2.61 -11.90 8.48
C CYS A 79 -1.19 -11.32 8.34
N MET A 80 -0.44 -11.21 9.44
CA MET A 80 0.93 -10.67 9.42
C MET A 80 2.01 -11.74 9.35
N ASP A 81 1.63 -13.01 9.26
CA ASP A 81 2.62 -14.09 9.20
C ASP A 81 3.46 -13.98 7.93
N ASP A 82 4.76 -14.20 8.09
CA ASP A 82 5.71 -14.26 6.98
C ASP A 82 5.53 -15.60 6.28
N MET A 83 4.67 -15.60 5.26
CA MET A 83 4.33 -16.79 4.48
C MET A 83 5.36 -16.98 3.38
N ALA A 84 5.94 -18.18 3.28
CA ALA A 84 6.89 -18.51 2.23
C ALA A 84 6.30 -18.33 0.82
N ASP A 85 5.00 -18.62 0.67
CA ASP A 85 4.22 -18.36 -0.53
C ASP A 85 3.04 -17.44 -0.17
N PRO A 86 2.89 -16.26 -0.83
CA PRO A 86 1.71 -15.42 -0.67
C PRO A 86 0.48 -16.20 -1.10
N CYS A 87 -0.55 -16.20 -0.26
CA CYS A 87 -1.78 -16.90 -0.61
C CYS A 87 -2.70 -16.04 -1.49
N GLU A 88 -3.62 -16.73 -2.16
CA GLU A 88 -4.74 -16.07 -2.82
C GLU A 88 -5.67 -15.46 -1.77
N VAL A 89 -5.80 -14.13 -1.81
CA VAL A 89 -6.61 -13.37 -0.87
C VAL A 89 -7.96 -13.08 -1.49
N GLU A 90 -9.00 -13.57 -0.82
CA GLU A 90 -10.38 -13.32 -1.17
C GLU A 90 -10.92 -12.12 -0.37
N GLU A 91 -11.86 -11.38 -0.99
CA GLU A 91 -12.67 -10.34 -0.33
C GLU A 91 -11.92 -9.18 0.36
N TYR A 92 -10.64 -8.91 0.02
CA TYR A 92 -9.98 -7.69 0.50
C TYR A 92 -10.57 -6.44 -0.14
N SER A 93 -10.31 -5.24 0.39
CA SER A 93 -10.99 -3.99 0.00
C SER A 93 -11.19 -3.84 -1.51
N GLY A 94 -12.43 -3.74 -1.97
CA GLY A 94 -12.78 -3.56 -3.37
C GLY A 94 -12.15 -2.34 -4.03
N VAL A 95 -11.90 -1.26 -3.27
CA VAL A 95 -11.14 -0.10 -3.79
C VAL A 95 -9.68 -0.49 -4.06
N LEU A 96 -9.03 -1.24 -3.16
CA LEU A 96 -7.68 -1.73 -3.36
C LEU A 96 -7.59 -2.74 -4.49
N GLN A 97 -8.55 -3.68 -4.56
CA GLN A 97 -8.66 -4.64 -5.66
C GLN A 97 -8.68 -3.93 -7.01
N ARG A 98 -9.55 -2.93 -7.17
CA ARG A 98 -9.68 -2.18 -8.43
C ARG A 98 -8.41 -1.43 -8.81
N VAL A 99 -7.76 -0.77 -7.84
CA VAL A 99 -6.51 -0.05 -8.12
C VAL A 99 -5.36 -1.00 -8.48
N ASN A 100 -5.30 -2.18 -7.85
CA ASN A 100 -4.26 -3.17 -8.11
C ASN A 100 -4.50 -4.02 -9.35
N ALA A 101 -5.75 -4.23 -9.77
CA ALA A 101 -6.12 -5.10 -10.89
C ALA A 101 -5.77 -4.54 -12.27
N ARG A 102 -5.34 -3.27 -12.36
CA ARG A 102 -4.97 -2.67 -13.64
C ARG A 102 -3.47 -2.66 -13.81
N ASP A 103 -3.00 -3.02 -15.00
CA ASP A 103 -1.56 -3.12 -15.29
C ASP A 103 -0.91 -1.78 -15.63
N GLU A 104 -1.67 -0.70 -15.79
CA GLU A 104 -1.06 0.61 -16.06
C GLU A 104 -0.31 1.11 -14.83
N LYS A 105 0.92 1.56 -15.06
CA LYS A 105 1.76 2.15 -14.02
C LYS A 105 1.23 3.53 -13.63
N GLU A 106 1.35 3.91 -12.35
CA GLU A 106 0.83 5.19 -11.87
C GLU A 106 1.69 6.42 -12.25
N ALA A 107 2.92 6.22 -12.70
CA ALA A 107 3.86 7.26 -13.09
C ALA A 107 4.96 6.68 -14.00
N SER A 108 5.78 7.54 -14.60
CA SER A 108 6.97 7.11 -15.35
C SER A 108 7.97 6.38 -14.44
N PHE A 109 8.14 6.84 -13.20
CA PHE A 109 8.91 6.21 -12.13
C PHE A 109 8.05 6.00 -10.87
N VAL A 110 8.04 4.80 -10.30
CA VAL A 110 7.29 4.46 -9.09
C VAL A 110 8.23 3.84 -8.06
N ALA A 111 8.30 4.44 -6.88
CA ALA A 111 9.06 3.93 -5.74
C ALA A 111 8.13 3.58 -4.58
N SER A 112 8.32 2.40 -3.98
CA SER A 112 7.62 1.96 -2.76
C SER A 112 8.57 1.90 -1.57
N LEU A 113 8.29 2.70 -0.55
CA LEU A 113 9.08 2.79 0.69
C LEU A 113 8.23 2.37 1.89
N TRP A 114 8.82 1.64 2.83
CA TRP A 114 8.17 1.28 4.09
C TRP A 114 9.20 1.04 5.19
N SER A 115 8.73 0.90 6.43
CA SER A 115 9.55 0.36 7.51
C SER A 115 9.06 -1.00 8.00
N ASN A 116 10.00 -1.88 8.36
CA ASN A 116 9.72 -3.17 8.99
C ASN A 116 9.26 -3.02 10.46
N ALA A 117 9.56 -1.87 11.09
CA ALA A 117 9.15 -1.50 12.45
C ALA A 117 7.89 -0.61 12.52
N ASP A 118 7.19 -0.43 11.39
CA ASP A 118 5.97 0.37 11.30
C ASP A 118 4.86 -0.19 12.21
N GLU A 119 4.50 0.57 13.24
CA GLU A 119 3.54 0.17 14.27
C GLU A 119 2.08 0.21 13.81
N VAL A 120 1.81 0.86 12.67
CA VAL A 120 0.47 0.98 12.09
C VAL A 120 0.28 -0.10 11.04
N ILE A 121 1.22 -0.24 10.10
CA ILE A 121 1.11 -1.25 9.06
C ILE A 121 1.34 -2.65 9.62
N GLY A 122 2.15 -2.75 10.67
CA GLY A 122 2.45 -3.99 11.36
C GLY A 122 3.75 -4.62 10.90
N ARG A 123 4.04 -5.77 11.52
CA ARG A 123 5.34 -6.46 11.42
C ARG A 123 5.74 -6.71 9.98
N ASN A 124 6.96 -6.31 9.62
CA ASN A 124 7.58 -6.58 8.32
C ASN A 124 6.75 -6.10 7.12
N ASN A 125 5.81 -5.16 7.34
CA ASN A 125 4.90 -4.66 6.32
C ASN A 125 3.98 -5.73 5.71
N MET A 126 3.69 -6.82 6.44
CA MET A 126 3.08 -8.03 5.88
C MET A 126 1.55 -8.05 5.97
N VAL A 127 0.91 -8.44 4.86
CA VAL A 127 -0.52 -8.80 4.77
C VAL A 127 -0.66 -10.02 3.86
N TRP A 128 -0.97 -11.17 4.46
CA TRP A 128 -1.18 -12.45 3.77
C TRP A 128 -0.01 -12.83 2.83
N GLY A 129 1.22 -12.70 3.33
CA GLY A 129 2.45 -12.96 2.57
C GLY A 129 2.84 -11.85 1.57
N ARG A 130 2.12 -10.71 1.52
CA ARG A 130 2.43 -9.57 0.66
C ARG A 130 2.88 -8.36 1.47
N ARG A 131 3.88 -7.64 0.95
CA ARG A 131 4.26 -6.33 1.49
C ARG A 131 3.19 -5.30 1.14
N THR A 132 2.39 -4.85 2.10
CA THR A 132 1.23 -3.97 1.84
C THR A 132 1.60 -2.59 1.30
N SER A 133 2.81 -2.09 1.59
CA SER A 133 3.31 -0.84 1.02
C SER A 133 3.77 -0.94 -0.42
N LEU A 134 3.92 -2.16 -0.95
CA LEU A 134 4.31 -2.34 -2.35
C LEU A 134 3.19 -1.88 -3.27
N VAL A 135 3.49 -0.92 -4.14
CA VAL A 135 2.69 -0.59 -5.32
C VAL A 135 3.07 -1.57 -6.44
N PRO A 136 2.12 -2.34 -7.01
CA PRO A 136 2.36 -3.14 -8.21
C PRO A 136 3.09 -2.33 -9.29
N GLY A 137 4.14 -2.91 -9.90
CA GLY A 137 4.91 -2.24 -10.95
C GLY A 137 5.89 -1.16 -10.47
N SER A 138 6.21 -1.11 -9.16
CA SER A 138 7.29 -0.26 -8.65
C SER A 138 8.64 -0.59 -9.31
N ASP A 139 9.37 0.44 -9.74
CA ASP A 139 10.75 0.31 -10.24
C ASP A 139 11.75 0.16 -9.09
N LEU A 140 11.45 0.81 -7.96
CA LEU A 140 12.30 0.80 -6.78
C LEU A 140 11.50 0.47 -5.54
N THR A 141 12.08 -0.37 -4.69
CA THR A 141 11.52 -0.67 -3.38
C THR A 141 12.58 -0.52 -2.30
N HIS A 142 12.21 -0.02 -1.13
CA HIS A 142 13.12 0.06 0.00
C HIS A 142 12.41 -0.16 1.34
N ALA A 143 13.00 -1.03 2.17
CA ALA A 143 12.58 -1.29 3.53
C ALA A 143 13.56 -0.64 4.51
N TYR A 144 13.07 0.23 5.39
CA TYR A 144 13.81 0.76 6.52
C TYR A 144 13.61 -0.13 7.76
N GLU A 145 14.61 -0.28 8.62
CA GLU A 145 14.49 -1.20 9.76
C GLU A 145 13.82 -0.61 11.00
N GLY A 146 13.94 0.71 11.23
CA GLY A 146 13.68 1.27 12.56
C GLY A 146 12.74 2.47 12.62
N TYR A 147 12.05 2.81 11.54
CA TYR A 147 11.14 3.95 11.55
C TYR A 147 9.74 3.53 11.95
N ARG A 148 9.11 4.34 12.80
CA ARG A 148 7.66 4.33 13.00
C ARG A 148 6.94 4.76 11.72
N HIS A 149 5.62 4.55 11.68
CA HIS A 149 4.80 4.85 10.52
C HIS A 149 5.03 6.26 9.96
N SER A 150 4.91 7.28 10.82
CA SER A 150 5.11 8.68 10.42
C SER A 150 6.56 9.01 10.10
N GLU A 151 7.52 8.39 10.82
CA GLU A 151 8.95 8.61 10.63
C GLU A 151 9.43 8.14 9.26
N THR A 152 8.79 7.10 8.70
CA THR A 152 9.09 6.65 7.33
C THR A 152 8.91 7.77 6.31
N LYS A 153 8.00 8.72 6.56
CA LYS A 153 7.81 9.93 5.75
C LYS A 153 8.65 11.11 6.27
N ASP A 154 8.66 11.36 7.58
CA ASP A 154 9.27 12.57 8.13
C ASP A 154 10.82 12.52 8.08
N GLU A 155 11.44 11.36 8.30
CA GLU A 155 12.89 11.19 8.42
C GLU A 155 13.57 10.84 7.08
N THR A 156 12.81 10.73 5.98
CA THR A 156 13.32 10.26 4.68
C THR A 156 13.26 11.33 3.60
N ALA A 157 13.15 12.61 3.97
CA ALA A 157 13.02 13.72 3.02
C ALA A 157 14.14 13.76 1.95
N ALA A 158 15.39 13.43 2.33
CA ALA A 158 16.50 13.36 1.38
C ALA A 158 16.32 12.23 0.35
N ALA A 159 15.85 11.06 0.80
CA ALA A 159 15.53 9.94 -0.09
C ALA A 159 14.39 10.31 -1.05
N GLN A 160 13.31 10.92 -0.53
CA GLN A 160 12.18 11.41 -1.32
C GLN A 160 12.64 12.37 -2.42
N LEU A 161 13.50 13.34 -2.08
CA LEU A 161 14.03 14.29 -3.06
C LEU A 161 14.85 13.59 -4.15
N SER A 162 15.73 12.64 -3.78
CA SER A 162 16.52 11.90 -4.77
C SER A 162 15.68 11.00 -5.67
N LEU A 163 14.61 10.40 -5.13
CA LEU A 163 13.68 9.58 -5.90
C LEU A 163 12.86 10.41 -6.87
N VAL A 164 12.45 11.62 -6.49
CA VAL A 164 11.70 12.53 -7.39
C VAL A 164 12.62 13.16 -8.43
N ARG A 165 13.83 13.59 -8.05
CA ARG A 165 14.72 14.34 -8.94
C ARG A 165 15.54 13.45 -9.86
N ASP A 166 16.09 12.37 -9.32
CA ASP A 166 17.14 11.57 -9.97
C ASP A 166 16.70 10.12 -10.21
N HIS A 167 15.47 9.75 -9.79
CA HIS A 167 14.93 8.38 -9.86
C HIS A 167 15.86 7.34 -9.22
N THR A 168 16.63 7.74 -8.21
CA THR A 168 17.57 6.89 -7.48
C THR A 168 17.40 7.05 -5.99
N LEU A 169 17.78 6.02 -5.23
CA LEU A 169 17.78 6.08 -3.77
C LEU A 169 19.15 6.53 -3.27
N SER A 170 19.21 7.72 -2.66
CA SER A 170 20.39 8.19 -1.94
C SER A 170 20.01 8.68 -0.54
N GLY A 171 20.88 8.45 0.45
CA GLY A 171 20.68 8.96 1.82
C GLY A 171 19.90 8.07 2.80
N GLY A 172 19.59 6.81 2.46
CA GLY A 172 19.07 5.82 3.41
C GLY A 172 20.19 4.98 4.03
N ARG A 173 20.27 4.89 5.36
CA ARG A 173 21.11 3.87 6.03
C ARG A 173 20.53 2.50 5.69
N ALA A 174 21.05 1.84 4.66
CA ALA A 174 20.83 0.42 4.46
C ALA A 174 21.66 -0.35 5.49
N SER A 175 21.05 -1.02 6.45
CA SER A 175 21.73 -2.13 7.12
C SER A 175 21.49 -3.39 6.29
N ARG A 176 22.60 -4.03 5.93
CA ARG A 176 22.63 -5.42 5.46
C ARG A 176 22.13 -6.37 6.53
#